data_AF-A0A9P0FMW5-F1
#
_entry.id   AF-A0A9P0FMW5-F1
#
_cell.length_a   1.000
_cell.length_b   1.000
_cell.length_c   1.000
_cell.angle_alpha   90.00
_cell.angle_beta   90.00
_cell.angle_gamma   90.00
#
_symmetry.space_group_name_H-M   'P 1'
#
loop_
_entity.id
_entity.type
_entity.pdbx_description
1 polymer ?
#
loop_
_entity_poly.entity_id
_entity_poly.type
_entity_poly.pdbx_seq_one_letter_code
_entity_poly.pdbx_strand_id
1 'polypeptide(L)'
;MRVNDREIAKLGEGKTDLEGILSHRKPQGKDWTDLLPQQFKERTFKLISNLLFYYRLNEQEPLGVLVLENAQIAYESPNRGINFAFSIMFKVNNKFPEDDAKHIFACRCETDVNKWVSALKMASYEYWRSQFIILKTKLSMKTGKDPILDYNNSRHSQKTEVRRSTTKIKERNSSSTFYSQIESSFYQSSSYTSTKAISQSSNIPLDNLIDFS
;
A
#
# COMPACT_ATOMS: atom_id res chain seq x y z
N MET A 1 17.40 -3.82 5.78
CA MET A 1 17.47 -3.93 4.31
C MET A 1 18.54 -2.95 3.85
N ARG A 2 19.56 -3.38 3.09
CA ARG A 2 20.51 -2.44 2.45
C ARG A 2 19.84 -1.97 1.16
N VAL A 3 19.52 -0.69 1.07
CA VAL A 3 18.91 -0.11 -0.13
C VAL A 3 19.95 0.73 -0.85
N ASN A 4 19.96 0.65 -2.18
CA ASN A 4 20.86 1.42 -3.03
C ASN A 4 20.27 2.81 -3.25
N ASP A 5 20.89 3.84 -2.68
CA ASP A 5 20.41 5.23 -2.77
C ASP A 5 20.21 5.71 -4.23
N ARG A 6 21.04 5.20 -5.15
CA ARG A 6 20.93 5.53 -6.59
C ARG A 6 19.67 4.97 -7.24
N GLU A 7 19.21 3.80 -6.80
CA GLU A 7 17.98 3.19 -7.34
C GLU A 7 16.74 3.87 -6.78
N ILE A 8 16.77 4.24 -5.50
CA ILE A 8 15.70 5.03 -4.87
C ILE A 8 15.56 6.39 -5.57
N ALA A 9 16.67 7.07 -5.84
CA ALA A 9 16.65 8.37 -6.52
C ALA A 9 16.04 8.27 -7.93
N LYS A 10 16.41 7.24 -8.71
CA LYS A 10 15.80 6.97 -10.03
C LYS A 10 14.31 6.69 -9.94
N LEU A 11 13.85 6.02 -8.89
CA LEU A 11 12.41 5.79 -8.70
C LEU A 11 11.65 7.11 -8.45
N GLY A 12 12.33 8.11 -7.88
CA GLY A 12 11.83 9.48 -7.70
C GLY A 12 11.54 10.22 -9.01
N GLU A 13 12.10 9.79 -10.14
CA GLU A 13 11.85 10.34 -11.49
C GLU A 13 10.64 9.72 -12.19
N GLY A 14 10.02 8.71 -11.58
CA GLY A 14 8.87 8.00 -12.14
C GLY A 14 7.59 8.82 -12.15
N LYS A 15 6.51 8.20 -12.64
CA LYS A 15 5.16 8.78 -12.62
C LYS A 15 4.73 9.03 -11.16
N THR A 16 4.38 10.28 -10.86
CA THR A 16 3.90 10.69 -9.54
C THR A 16 2.40 10.49 -9.40
N ASP A 17 1.97 10.00 -8.23
CA ASP A 17 0.55 9.88 -7.88
C ASP A 17 0.02 11.22 -7.36
N LEU A 18 0.84 11.92 -6.56
CA LEU A 18 0.54 13.24 -6.04
C LEU A 18 1.83 14.03 -5.84
N GLU A 19 1.83 15.29 -6.26
CA GLU A 19 2.93 16.22 -5.99
C GLU A 19 2.42 17.58 -5.53
N GLY A 20 3.22 18.28 -4.73
CA GLY A 20 2.87 19.60 -4.23
C GLY A 20 3.87 20.13 -3.21
N ILE A 21 3.72 21.41 -2.86
CA ILE A 21 4.55 22.08 -1.86
C ILE A 21 3.83 22.02 -0.52
N LEU A 22 4.52 21.53 0.51
CA LEU A 22 4.01 21.46 1.88
C LEU A 22 5.00 22.10 2.86
N SER A 23 4.47 22.70 3.91
CA SER A 23 5.25 23.13 5.06
C SER A 23 5.47 21.95 5.98
N HIS A 24 6.71 21.52 6.14
CA HIS A 24 7.08 20.31 6.89
C HIS A 24 7.87 20.62 8.15
N ARG A 25 7.48 19.99 9.25
CA ARG A 25 8.23 19.92 10.50
C ARG A 25 8.60 18.48 10.79
N LYS A 26 9.90 18.23 10.91
CA LYS A 26 10.43 16.91 11.29
C LYS A 26 10.15 16.61 12.78
N PRO A 27 10.05 15.32 13.16
CA PRO A 27 10.04 14.88 14.55
C PRO A 27 11.21 15.49 15.33
N GLN A 28 11.02 15.76 16.62
CA GLN A 28 12.15 16.09 17.48
C GLN A 28 12.94 14.81 17.76
N GLY A 29 14.10 14.70 17.13
CA GLY A 29 15.07 13.66 17.42
C GLY A 29 15.79 13.89 18.75
N LYS A 30 16.55 12.88 19.16
CA LYS A 30 17.41 12.94 20.35
C LYS A 30 18.82 13.46 20.03
N ASP A 31 19.10 13.71 18.75
CA ASP A 31 20.39 14.21 18.30
C ASP A 31 20.53 15.70 18.63
N TRP A 32 21.74 16.15 18.93
CA TRP A 32 21.99 17.54 19.35
C TRP A 32 21.49 18.59 18.36
N THR A 33 21.42 18.26 17.06
CA THR A 33 20.86 19.12 16.02
C THR A 33 19.33 19.23 16.06
N ASP A 34 18.65 18.24 16.63
CA ASP A 34 17.19 18.16 16.72
C ASP A 34 16.63 18.73 18.03
N LEU A 35 17.51 19.09 18.98
CA LEU A 35 17.16 19.84 20.20
C LEU A 35 16.84 21.31 19.93
N LEU A 36 17.17 21.82 18.74
CA LEU A 36 16.77 23.16 18.32
C LEU A 36 15.25 23.18 18.00
N PRO A 37 14.55 24.31 18.26
CA PRO A 37 13.14 24.42 17.92
C PRO A 37 12.94 24.21 16.41
N GLN A 38 12.35 23.07 16.05
CA GLN A 38 12.16 22.66 14.66
C GLN A 38 11.10 23.54 14.00
N GLN A 39 11.55 24.47 13.16
CA GLN A 39 10.67 25.34 12.38
C GLN A 39 10.10 24.60 11.16
N PHE A 40 8.91 25.03 10.73
CA PHE A 40 8.33 24.59 9.47
C PHE A 40 9.21 25.02 8.31
N LYS A 41 9.51 24.09 7.41
CA LYS A 41 10.27 24.34 6.20
C LYS A 41 9.43 23.96 4.99
N GLU A 42 9.29 24.87 4.04
CA GLU A 42 8.63 24.57 2.77
C GLU A 42 9.48 23.59 1.95
N ARG A 43 8.86 22.52 1.49
CA ARG A 43 9.49 21.45 0.71
C ARG A 43 8.53 20.98 -0.37
N THR A 44 9.09 20.56 -1.51
CA THR A 44 8.31 19.89 -2.55
C THR A 44 8.23 18.42 -2.20
N PHE A 45 7.02 17.87 -2.16
CA PHE A 45 6.76 16.47 -1.89
C PHE A 45 6.23 15.79 -3.14
N LYS A 46 6.69 14.57 -3.38
CA LYS A 46 6.23 13.69 -4.46
C LYS A 46 5.91 12.32 -3.89
N LEU A 47 4.66 11.91 -4.01
CA LEU A 47 4.19 10.58 -3.66
C LEU A 47 4.26 9.68 -4.90
N ILE A 48 5.00 8.59 -4.79
CA ILE A 48 5.13 7.55 -5.81
C ILE A 48 4.88 6.21 -5.13
N SER A 49 3.72 5.61 -5.37
CA SER A 49 3.26 4.42 -4.67
C SER A 49 3.30 4.62 -3.14
N ASN A 50 4.05 3.80 -2.40
CA ASN A 50 4.22 3.90 -0.95
C ASN A 50 5.43 4.74 -0.51
N LEU A 51 6.04 5.50 -1.43
CA LEU A 51 7.23 6.31 -1.16
C LEU A 51 6.91 7.79 -1.29
N LEU A 52 7.14 8.53 -0.22
CA LEU A 52 6.98 9.97 -0.19
C LEU A 52 8.36 10.63 -0.23
N PHE A 53 8.76 11.07 -1.41
CA PHE A 53 9.99 11.82 -1.64
C PHE A 53 9.81 13.27 -1.26
N TYR A 54 10.88 13.88 -0.73
CA TYR A 54 10.87 15.29 -0.41
C TYR A 54 12.16 15.97 -0.88
N TYR A 55 11.97 17.15 -1.47
CA TYR A 55 13.00 17.92 -2.16
C TYR A 55 13.09 19.30 -1.53
N ARG A 56 14.28 19.90 -1.58
CA ARG A 56 14.37 21.35 -1.37
C ARG A 56 13.70 22.04 -2.57
N LEU A 57 13.19 23.25 -2.33
CA LEU A 57 12.67 24.08 -3.42
C LEU A 57 13.75 24.26 -4.49
N ASN A 58 13.40 23.98 -5.75
CA ASN A 58 14.25 24.08 -6.93
C ASN A 58 15.40 23.05 -7.04
N GLU A 59 15.47 22.05 -6.16
CA GLU A 59 16.46 20.96 -6.29
C GLU A 59 15.84 19.75 -6.98
N GLN A 60 16.62 19.10 -7.85
CA GLN A 60 16.21 17.90 -8.57
C GLN A 60 16.53 16.61 -7.78
N GLU A 61 17.50 16.66 -6.88
CA GLU A 61 17.87 15.53 -6.03
C GLU A 61 16.96 15.46 -4.78
N PRO A 62 16.46 14.27 -4.41
CA PRO A 62 15.66 14.11 -3.22
C PRO A 62 16.52 14.28 -1.96
N LEU A 63 16.06 15.11 -1.03
CA LEU A 63 16.70 15.28 0.28
C LEU A 63 16.51 14.03 1.15
N GLY A 64 15.44 13.29 0.89
CA GLY A 64 15.21 11.97 1.43
C GLY A 64 13.88 11.38 0.98
N VAL A 65 13.59 10.20 1.51
CA VAL A 65 12.35 9.47 1.26
C VAL A 65 11.74 9.02 2.58
N LEU A 66 10.41 9.14 2.69
CA LEU A 66 9.63 8.55 3.77
C LEU A 66 8.89 7.34 3.20
N VAL A 67 9.15 6.17 3.78
CA VAL A 67 8.48 4.92 3.40
C VAL A 67 7.20 4.81 4.19
N LEU A 68 6.04 4.84 3.53
CA LEU A 68 4.71 4.86 4.17
C LEU A 68 4.26 3.49 4.68
N GLU A 69 5.18 2.56 4.90
CA GLU A 69 4.90 1.27 5.50
C GLU A 69 4.63 1.46 7.00
N ASN A 70 3.50 0.93 7.48
CA ASN A 70 3.07 1.05 8.88
C ASN A 70 3.00 2.51 9.37
N ALA A 71 2.70 3.43 8.46
CA ALA A 71 2.47 4.83 8.75
C ALA A 71 1.02 5.05 9.24
N GLN A 72 0.85 5.84 10.28
CA GLN A 72 -0.44 6.35 10.73
C GLN A 72 -0.56 7.82 10.32
N ILE A 73 -1.61 8.13 9.56
CA ILE A 73 -1.91 9.49 9.11
C ILE A 73 -3.11 10.02 9.87
N ALA A 74 -2.93 11.15 10.57
CA ALA A 74 -3.96 11.81 11.36
C ALA A 74 -4.11 13.28 10.96
N TYR A 75 -5.33 13.80 11.08
CA TYR A 75 -5.55 15.25 11.00
C TYR A 75 -5.08 15.89 12.30
N GLU A 76 -4.40 17.02 12.20
CA GLU A 76 -3.97 17.75 13.39
C GLU A 76 -4.97 18.86 13.72
N SER A 77 -5.39 18.91 14.98
CA SER A 77 -6.25 19.99 15.48
C SER A 77 -5.48 21.32 15.47
N PRO A 78 -6.15 22.47 15.26
CA PRO A 78 -5.51 23.79 15.18
C PRO A 78 -4.89 24.31 16.50
N ASN A 79 -4.73 23.46 17.52
CA ASN A 79 -4.29 23.79 18.88
C ASN A 79 -2.87 24.38 19.00
N ARG A 80 -2.09 24.47 17.91
CA ARG A 80 -0.74 25.05 17.90
C ARG A 80 -0.57 26.19 16.90
N GLY A 81 -1.66 26.85 16.51
CA GLY A 81 -1.63 28.00 15.58
C GLY A 81 -1.36 27.61 14.12
N ILE A 82 -1.46 26.31 13.81
CA ILE A 82 -1.27 25.79 12.46
C ILE A 82 -2.64 25.30 11.98
N ASN A 83 -3.22 26.03 11.04
CA ASN A 83 -4.43 25.63 10.36
C ASN A 83 -4.08 24.68 9.21
N PHE A 84 -5.04 23.84 8.82
CA PHE A 84 -4.89 22.94 7.67
C PHE A 84 -3.66 22.01 7.78
N ALA A 85 -3.55 21.29 8.89
CA ALA A 85 -2.43 20.41 9.16
C ALA A 85 -2.82 18.94 9.29
N PHE A 86 -1.86 18.07 8.96
CA PHE A 86 -1.93 16.64 9.20
C PHE A 86 -0.57 16.14 9.69
N SER A 87 -0.54 14.96 10.29
CA SER A 87 0.68 14.33 10.77
C SER A 87 0.84 12.92 10.25
N ILE A 88 2.10 12.50 10.16
CA ILE A 88 2.50 11.13 9.86
C ILE A 88 3.34 10.61 11.01
N MET A 89 2.91 9.50 11.60
CA MET A 89 3.65 8.76 12.61
C MET A 89 4.02 7.38 12.09
N PHE A 90 5.25 6.95 12.37
CA PHE A 90 5.71 5.63 11.97
C PHE A 90 5.70 4.70 13.17
N LYS A 91 5.14 3.51 12.99
CA LYS A 91 5.14 2.47 14.02
C LYS A 91 6.56 1.90 14.15
N VAL A 92 7.14 1.96 15.35
CA VAL A 92 8.46 1.40 15.66
C VAL A 92 8.28 0.28 16.69
N ASN A 93 8.82 -0.92 16.43
CA ASN A 93 8.68 -2.08 17.32
C ASN A 93 7.22 -2.37 17.74
N ASN A 94 6.29 -2.27 16.79
CA ASN A 94 4.85 -2.43 17.01
C ASN A 94 4.20 -1.42 17.98
N LYS A 95 4.84 -0.29 18.28
CA LYS A 95 4.25 0.79 19.06
C LYS A 95 4.38 2.13 18.33
N PHE A 96 3.39 2.99 18.52
CA PHE A 96 3.54 4.38 18.10
C PHE A 96 4.35 5.10 19.18
N PRO A 97 5.43 5.80 18.81
CA PRO A 97 6.17 6.63 19.74
C PRO A 97 5.29 7.80 20.24
N GLU A 98 5.78 8.48 21.27
CA GLU A 98 5.13 9.67 21.84
C GLU A 98 4.85 10.75 20.78
N ASP A 99 3.93 11.65 21.08
CA ASP A 99 3.38 12.66 20.16
C ASP A 99 4.43 13.63 19.54
N ASP A 100 5.64 13.71 20.12
CA ASP A 100 6.75 14.52 19.61
C ASP A 100 7.55 13.84 18.49
N ALA A 101 7.30 12.55 18.25
CA ALA A 101 7.94 11.77 17.19
C ALA A 101 7.21 11.84 15.83
N LYS A 102 6.21 12.71 15.68
CA LYS A 102 5.39 12.83 14.47
C LYS A 102 5.94 13.85 13.47
N HIS A 103 5.90 13.51 12.18
CA HIS A 103 6.12 14.48 11.12
C HIS A 103 4.86 15.32 10.96
N ILE A 104 4.95 16.64 11.06
CA ILE A 104 3.80 17.53 10.87
C ILE A 104 3.89 18.23 9.52
N PHE A 105 2.79 18.25 8.80
CA PHE A 105 2.64 18.87 7.50
C PHE A 105 1.52 19.91 7.58
N ALA A 106 1.73 21.07 6.98
CA ALA A 106 0.71 22.10 6.81
C ALA A 106 0.51 22.40 5.33
N CYS A 107 -0.75 22.51 4.94
CA CYS A 107 -1.22 22.86 3.60
C CYS A 107 -1.72 24.31 3.57
N ARG A 108 -2.05 24.80 2.36
CA ARG A 108 -2.61 26.14 2.16
C ARG A 108 -4.12 26.21 2.48
N CYS A 109 -4.82 25.10 2.33
CA CYS A 109 -6.26 25.00 2.54
C CYS A 109 -6.67 23.57 2.94
N GLU A 110 -7.89 23.43 3.45
CA GLU A 110 -8.45 22.15 3.89
C GLU A 110 -8.59 21.12 2.75
N THR A 111 -8.94 21.58 1.55
CA THR A 111 -9.06 20.70 0.37
C THR A 111 -7.73 20.01 0.05
N ASP A 112 -6.62 20.73 0.14
CA ASP A 112 -5.28 20.16 -0.03
C ASP A 112 -4.94 19.16 1.07
N VAL A 113 -5.30 19.44 2.33
CA VAL A 113 -5.12 18.48 3.44
C VAL A 113 -5.86 17.19 3.15
N ASN A 114 -7.14 17.28 2.79
CA ASN A 114 -7.96 16.10 2.50
C ASN A 114 -7.42 15.30 1.32
N LYS A 115 -6.93 15.99 0.28
CA LYS A 115 -6.27 15.37 -0.88
C LYS A 115 -5.02 14.60 -0.47
N TRP A 116 -4.14 15.21 0.31
CA TRP A 116 -2.91 14.58 0.79
C TRP A 116 -3.21 13.42 1.75
N VAL A 117 -4.06 13.62 2.75
CA VAL A 117 -4.41 12.58 3.72
C VAL A 117 -5.04 11.37 3.04
N SER A 118 -5.92 11.58 2.05
CA SER A 118 -6.53 10.49 1.29
C SER A 118 -5.49 9.72 0.47
N ALA A 119 -4.64 10.43 -0.29
CA ALA A 119 -3.61 9.80 -1.10
C ALA A 119 -2.60 9.00 -0.24
N LEU A 120 -2.17 9.56 0.89
CA LEU A 120 -1.23 8.91 1.80
C LEU A 120 -1.85 7.67 2.48
N LYS A 121 -3.13 7.71 2.84
CA LYS A 121 -3.83 6.53 3.38
C LYS A 121 -3.97 5.44 2.32
N MET A 122 -4.29 5.81 1.08
CA MET A 122 -4.41 4.88 -0.05
C MET A 122 -3.06 4.28 -0.48
N ALA A 123 -1.95 4.97 -0.25
CA ALA A 123 -0.60 4.48 -0.53
C ALA A 123 -0.15 3.34 0.38
N SER A 124 -0.80 3.14 1.54
CA SER A 124 -0.43 2.11 2.49
C SER A 124 -0.79 0.69 2.01
N TYR A 125 0.07 -0.28 2.33
CA TYR A 125 -0.18 -1.70 2.01
C TYR A 125 -1.48 -2.20 2.66
N GLU A 126 -1.76 -1.79 3.90
CA GLU A 126 -2.96 -2.20 4.64
C GLU A 126 -4.26 -1.78 3.93
N TYR A 127 -4.25 -0.61 3.27
CA TYR A 127 -5.36 -0.17 2.44
C TYR A 127 -5.58 -1.15 1.26
N TRP A 128 -4.54 -1.41 0.47
CA TRP A 128 -4.65 -2.32 -0.69
C TRP A 128 -4.97 -3.76 -0.31
N ARG A 129 -4.43 -4.23 0.82
CA ARG A 129 -4.79 -5.53 1.39
C ARG A 129 -6.28 -5.60 1.74
N SER A 130 -6.81 -4.55 2.37
CA SER A 130 -8.23 -4.45 2.69
C SER A 130 -9.10 -4.43 1.44
N GLN A 131 -8.73 -3.62 0.43
CA GLN A 131 -9.41 -3.57 -0.86
C GLN A 131 -9.41 -4.94 -1.57
N PHE A 132 -8.27 -5.62 -1.56
CA PHE A 132 -8.13 -6.96 -2.13
C PHE A 132 -9.06 -7.98 -1.46
N ILE A 133 -9.11 -7.99 -0.12
CA ILE A 133 -10.01 -8.87 0.63
C ILE A 133 -11.48 -8.58 0.28
N ILE A 134 -11.87 -7.31 0.23
CA ILE A 134 -13.23 -6.89 -0.15
C ILE A 134 -13.58 -7.39 -1.56
N LEU A 135 -12.70 -7.19 -2.53
CA LEU A 135 -12.89 -7.62 -3.91
C LEU A 135 -12.97 -9.15 -4.02
N LYS A 136 -12.07 -9.86 -3.34
CA LYS A 136 -12.07 -11.33 -3.26
C LYS A 136 -13.41 -11.84 -2.74
N THR A 137 -13.92 -11.26 -1.65
CA THR A 137 -15.21 -11.63 -1.06
C THR A 137 -16.36 -11.37 -2.02
N LYS A 138 -16.40 -10.18 -2.65
CA LYS A 138 -17.43 -9.84 -3.65
C LYS A 138 -17.45 -10.82 -4.82
N LEU A 139 -16.28 -11.22 -5.31
CA LEU A 139 -16.16 -12.16 -6.42
C LEU A 139 -16.57 -13.58 -6.02
N SER A 140 -16.22 -14.01 -4.80
CA SER A 140 -16.66 -15.28 -4.24
C SER A 140 -18.18 -15.32 -4.04
N MET A 141 -18.81 -14.23 -3.61
CA MET A 141 -20.27 -14.14 -3.46
C MET A 141 -20.98 -14.23 -4.82
N LYS A 142 -20.42 -13.62 -5.86
CA LYS A 142 -21.02 -13.65 -7.21
C LYS A 142 -20.83 -14.97 -7.95
N THR A 143 -19.68 -15.62 -7.77
CA THR A 143 -19.27 -16.79 -8.57
C THR A 143 -19.41 -18.11 -7.80
N GLY A 144 -19.57 -18.05 -6.47
CA GLY A 144 -19.60 -19.22 -5.58
C GLY A 144 -18.25 -19.92 -5.42
N LYS A 145 -17.16 -19.34 -5.93
CA LYS A 145 -15.81 -19.93 -5.95
C LYS A 145 -14.76 -18.90 -5.54
N ASP A 146 -13.68 -19.37 -4.91
CA ASP A 146 -12.54 -18.51 -4.57
C ASP A 146 -11.73 -18.23 -5.85
N PRO A 147 -11.66 -16.96 -6.30
CA PRO A 147 -10.99 -16.60 -7.55
C PRO A 147 -9.49 -16.92 -7.57
N ILE A 148 -8.82 -16.94 -6.42
CA ILE A 148 -7.39 -17.25 -6.34
C ILE A 148 -7.16 -18.76 -6.48
N LEU A 149 -8.01 -19.56 -5.83
CA LEU A 149 -7.93 -21.02 -5.90
C LEU A 149 -8.25 -21.51 -7.31
N ASP A 150 -9.25 -20.93 -7.97
CA ASP A 150 -9.60 -21.26 -9.35
C ASP A 150 -8.48 -20.91 -10.33
N TYR A 151 -7.82 -19.75 -10.17
CA TYR A 151 -6.68 -19.38 -11.00
C TYR A 151 -5.52 -20.37 -10.86
N ASN A 152 -5.20 -20.77 -9.62
CA ASN A 152 -4.13 -21.74 -9.36
C ASN A 152 -4.47 -23.13 -9.92
N ASN A 153 -5.72 -23.58 -9.76
CA ASN A 153 -6.19 -24.86 -10.29
C ASN A 153 -6.21 -24.86 -11.83
N SER A 154 -6.60 -23.77 -12.47
CA SER A 154 -6.57 -23.59 -13.92
C SER A 154 -5.14 -23.60 -14.47
N ARG A 155 -4.21 -22.86 -13.82
CA ARG A 155 -2.79 -22.88 -14.19
C ARG A 155 -2.15 -24.25 -14.03
N HIS A 156 -2.48 -24.99 -12.97
CA HIS A 156 -1.98 -26.35 -12.78
C HIS A 156 -2.54 -27.32 -13.82
N SER A 157 -3.82 -27.18 -14.17
CA SER A 157 -4.47 -28.00 -15.21
C SER A 157 -3.81 -27.79 -16.59
N GLN A 158 -3.47 -26.55 -16.94
CA GLN A 158 -2.76 -26.23 -18.19
C GLN A 158 -1.33 -26.79 -18.22
N LYS A 159 -0.61 -26.82 -17.08
CA LYS A 159 0.74 -27.42 -17.03
C LYS A 159 0.73 -28.94 -17.19
N THR A 160 -0.31 -29.64 -16.74
CA THR A 160 -0.46 -31.09 -16.96
C THR A 160 -0.72 -31.45 -18.41
N GLU A 161 -1.37 -30.57 -19.17
CA GLU A 161 -1.69 -30.82 -20.58
C GLU A 161 -0.45 -30.63 -21.48
N VAL A 162 0.38 -29.63 -21.20
CA VAL A 162 1.66 -29.41 -21.91
C VAL A 162 2.69 -30.53 -21.67
N ARG A 163 2.63 -31.20 -20.50
CA ARG A 163 3.52 -32.35 -20.21
C ARG A 163 3.12 -33.64 -20.93
N ARG A 164 1.88 -33.79 -21.41
CA ARG A 164 1.48 -34.97 -22.19
C ARG A 164 1.92 -34.91 -23.66
N SER A 165 2.27 -33.74 -24.18
CA SER A 165 2.70 -33.57 -25.58
C SER A 165 4.21 -33.48 -25.79
N THR A 166 5.03 -33.48 -24.73
CA THR A 166 6.49 -33.32 -24.82
C THR A 166 7.26 -34.41 -24.06
N THR A 167 6.90 -35.68 -24.27
CA THR A 167 7.79 -36.80 -23.89
C THR A 167 8.62 -37.24 -25.09
N LYS A 168 9.50 -36.38 -25.60
CA LYS A 168 10.74 -36.83 -26.26
C LYS A 168 11.85 -35.78 -26.05
N ILE A 169 12.96 -36.29 -25.50
CA ILE A 169 14.31 -35.74 -25.42
C ILE A 169 14.64 -35.01 -24.10
N LYS A 170 15.54 -35.70 -23.41
CA LYS A 170 16.21 -35.43 -22.14
C LYS A 170 17.48 -34.65 -22.47
N GLU A 171 17.72 -33.53 -21.80
CA GLU A 171 19.07 -33.22 -21.31
C GLU A 171 19.02 -32.19 -20.17
N ARG A 172 19.85 -32.48 -19.16
CA ARG A 172 20.01 -31.71 -17.94
C ARG A 172 20.76 -30.43 -18.27
N ASN A 173 20.27 -29.29 -17.81
CA ASN A 173 21.14 -28.18 -17.42
C ASN A 173 20.58 -27.51 -16.16
N SER A 174 21.48 -27.38 -15.19
CA SER A 174 21.31 -26.69 -13.93
C SER A 174 21.12 -25.20 -14.20
N SER A 175 19.98 -24.63 -13.81
CA SER A 175 19.87 -23.20 -13.58
C SER A 175 18.94 -22.93 -12.40
N SER A 176 19.57 -22.47 -11.33
CA SER A 176 19.00 -21.92 -10.10
C SER A 176 17.68 -21.17 -10.31
N THR A 177 16.64 -21.62 -9.60
CA THR A 177 15.38 -20.87 -9.45
C THR A 177 15.26 -20.47 -8.00
N PHE A 178 15.55 -19.21 -7.72
CA PHE A 178 15.25 -18.58 -6.43
C PHE A 178 13.74 -18.29 -6.39
N TYR A 179 12.95 -19.30 -6.03
CA TYR A 179 11.57 -19.12 -5.61
C TYR A 179 11.53 -19.16 -4.08
N SER A 180 11.09 -18.06 -3.48
CA SER A 180 10.76 -17.99 -2.07
C SER A 180 9.66 -18.99 -1.76
N GLN A 181 9.97 -20.00 -0.94
CA GLN A 181 8.98 -20.88 -0.34
C GLN A 181 8.13 -20.04 0.62
N ILE A 182 6.91 -19.71 0.21
CA ILE A 182 5.84 -19.48 1.18
C ILE A 182 5.42 -20.87 1.63
N GLU A 183 5.97 -21.30 2.77
CA GLU A 183 5.50 -22.49 3.46
C GLU A 183 4.00 -22.34 3.72
N SER A 184 3.25 -23.19 3.03
CA SER A 184 1.81 -23.34 3.21
C SER A 184 1.60 -24.25 4.42
N SER A 185 1.77 -23.70 5.62
CA SER A 185 1.42 -24.40 6.85
C SER A 185 -0.11 -24.37 7.04
N PHE A 186 -0.73 -25.52 6.75
CA PHE A 186 -1.95 -26.07 7.34
C PHE A 186 -3.22 -25.20 7.39
N TYR A 187 -4.10 -25.40 6.41
CA TYR A 187 -5.55 -25.43 6.68
C TYR A 187 -6.02 -26.87 6.61
N GLN A 188 -6.15 -27.51 7.76
CA GLN A 188 -6.90 -28.74 7.91
C GLN A 188 -8.38 -28.36 7.91
N SER A 189 -9.00 -28.32 6.74
CA SER A 189 -10.44 -28.08 6.64
C SER A 189 -11.15 -29.42 6.74
N SER A 190 -11.76 -29.66 7.90
CA SER A 190 -12.66 -30.78 8.16
C SER A 190 -13.78 -30.81 7.12
N SER A 191 -13.84 -31.92 6.38
CA SER A 191 -14.91 -32.24 5.45
C SER A 191 -16.19 -32.53 6.23
N TYR A 192 -17.18 -31.65 6.10
CA TYR A 192 -18.58 -32.01 6.32
C TYR A 192 -19.32 -31.91 4.98
N THR A 193 -19.50 -33.08 4.37
CA THR A 193 -20.51 -33.32 3.36
C THR A 193 -21.89 -33.12 3.96
N SER A 194 -22.67 -32.18 3.43
CA SER A 194 -24.13 -32.28 3.48
C SER A 194 -24.75 -31.62 2.26
N THR A 195 -25.30 -32.48 1.42
CA THR A 195 -26.23 -32.21 0.34
C THR A 195 -27.44 -31.41 0.83
N LYS A 196 -27.84 -30.36 0.10
CA LYS A 196 -29.24 -30.16 -0.33
C LYS A 196 -29.34 -29.01 -1.34
N ALA A 197 -29.83 -29.36 -2.52
CA ALA A 197 -30.31 -28.43 -3.52
C ALA A 197 -31.59 -27.76 -3.03
N ILE A 198 -31.69 -26.43 -3.17
CA ILE A 198 -32.95 -25.70 -3.22
C ILE A 198 -32.83 -24.65 -4.32
N SER A 199 -33.60 -24.87 -5.38
CA SER A 199 -34.00 -23.91 -6.39
C SER A 199 -34.93 -22.85 -5.77
N GLN A 200 -34.64 -21.57 -5.98
CA GLN A 200 -35.70 -20.55 -6.07
C GLN A 200 -35.19 -19.29 -6.77
N SER A 201 -35.92 -18.94 -7.81
CA SER A 201 -35.86 -17.71 -8.59
C SER A 201 -36.27 -16.50 -7.77
N SER A 202 -35.49 -15.42 -7.84
CA SER A 202 -36.03 -14.06 -7.68
C SER A 202 -35.23 -13.10 -8.55
N ASN A 203 -35.89 -12.61 -9.60
CA ASN A 203 -35.46 -11.43 -10.34
C ASN A 203 -35.43 -10.25 -9.37
N ILE A 204 -34.27 -9.62 -9.19
CA ILE A 204 -34.15 -8.32 -8.54
C ILE A 204 -33.70 -7.34 -9.64
N PRO A 205 -34.41 -6.23 -9.89
CA PRO A 205 -34.08 -5.31 -10.96
C PRO A 205 -32.71 -4.67 -10.73
N LEU A 206 -31.90 -4.62 -11.79
CA LEU A 206 -30.75 -3.72 -11.87
C LEU A 206 -31.28 -2.30 -11.97
N ASP A 207 -31.46 -1.62 -10.84
CA ASP A 207 -31.42 -0.18 -10.86
C ASP A 207 -30.92 0.36 -9.53
N ASN A 208 -29.67 0.78 -9.56
CA ASN A 208 -29.08 1.88 -8.79
C ASN A 208 -27.60 1.91 -9.19
N LEU A 209 -27.37 2.45 -10.39
CA LEU A 209 -26.07 3.03 -10.73
C LEU A 209 -25.71 4.01 -9.61
N ILE A 210 -24.48 3.90 -9.11
CA ILE A 210 -23.90 4.94 -8.28
C ILE A 210 -23.61 6.10 -9.23
N ASP A 211 -24.41 7.16 -9.07
CA ASP A 211 -24.23 8.46 -9.70
C ASP A 211 -22.97 9.12 -9.10
N PHE A 212 -22.16 9.73 -9.97
CA PHE A 212 -21.02 10.53 -9.55
C PHE A 212 -21.45 12.00 -9.55
N SER A 213 -21.70 12.55 -8.37
CA SER A 213 -21.63 13.99 -8.08
C SER A 213 -21.17 14.22 -6.66
#